data_AF-A0A3M2FVK7-F1
#
_entry.id   AF-A0A3M2FVK7-F1
#
_cell.length_a   1.000
_cell.length_b   1.000
_cell.length_c   1.000
_cell.angle_alpha   90.00
_cell.angle_beta   90.00
_cell.angle_gamma   90.00
#
_symmetry.space_group_name_H-M   'P 1'
#
loop_
_entity.id
_entity.type
_entity.pdbx_description
1 polymer ?
#
loop_
_entity_poly.entity_id
_entity_poly.type
_entity_poly.pdbx_seq_one_letter_code
_entity_poly.pdbx_strand_id
1 'polypeptide(L)'
;MTQDEDVTLARFVLGLQEASGTKVNLALLNRVTNAIIMDAEEDILREIRTGTPLRQPSNNDTVAYADFENSWRRIVERAIRRRGARA
;
A
#
# COMPACT_ATOMS: atom_id res chain seq x y z
N MET A 1 0.49 -1.95 -16.10
CA MET A 1 -0.46 -0.86 -15.79
C MET A 1 -1.24 -0.58 -17.04
N THR A 2 -2.55 -0.49 -16.93
CA THR A 2 -3.41 -0.08 -18.04
C THR A 2 -3.30 1.43 -18.22
N GLN A 3 -3.52 1.94 -19.44
CA GLN A 3 -3.40 3.37 -19.76
C GLN A 3 -4.22 4.28 -18.82
N ASP A 4 -5.32 3.76 -18.27
CA ASP A 4 -6.18 4.47 -17.32
C ASP A 4 -5.59 4.58 -15.91
N GLU A 5 -4.81 3.58 -15.47
CA GLU A 5 -4.08 3.63 -14.20
C GLU A 5 -2.97 4.69 -14.25
N ASP A 6 -2.28 4.82 -15.39
CA ASP A 6 -1.24 5.82 -15.59
C ASP A 6 -1.80 7.25 -15.56
N VAL A 7 -2.95 7.48 -16.20
CA VAL A 7 -3.64 8.79 -16.17
C VAL A 7 -4.10 9.13 -14.75
N THR A 8 -4.66 8.16 -14.03
CA THR A 8 -5.13 8.35 -12.66
C THR A 8 -3.97 8.68 -11.72
N LEU A 9 -2.85 7.96 -11.87
CA LEU A 9 -1.66 8.18 -11.07
C LEU A 9 -1.01 9.54 -11.38
N ALA A 10 -0.95 9.93 -12.65
CA ALA A 10 -0.43 11.24 -13.04
C ALA A 10 -1.26 12.38 -12.45
N ARG A 11 -2.59 12.27 -12.49
CA ARG A 11 -3.51 13.25 -11.86
C ARG A 11 -3.31 13.34 -10.35
N PHE A 12 -3.15 12.20 -9.68
CA PHE A 12 -2.87 12.16 -8.26
C PHE A 12 -1.56 12.89 -7.91
N VAL A 13 -0.48 12.62 -8.63
CA VAL A 13 0.82 13.26 -8.42
C VAL A 13 0.76 14.77 -8.70
N LEU A 14 0.00 15.19 -9.71
CA LEU A 14 -0.23 16.62 -9.98
C LEU A 14 -0.96 17.30 -8.81
N GLY A 15 -2.04 16.69 -8.30
CA GLY A 15 -2.77 17.24 -7.16
C GLY A 15 -1.92 17.36 -5.90
N LEU A 16 -1.00 16.42 -5.65
CA LEU A 16 -0.04 16.52 -4.55
C LEU A 16 0.93 17.68 -4.72
N GLN A 17 1.40 17.93 -5.95
CA GLN A 17 2.29 19.05 -6.24
C GLN A 17 1.61 20.39 -6.02
N GLU A 18 0.37 20.52 -6.52
CA GLU A 18 -0.45 21.72 -6.33
C GLU A 18 -0.71 21.99 -4.84
N ALA A 19 -1.09 20.96 -4.08
CA ALA A 19 -1.38 21.11 -2.65
C ALA A 19 -0.15 21.41 -1.79
N SER A 20 1.02 20.83 -2.14
CA SER A 20 2.25 21.00 -1.36
C SER A 20 3.09 22.20 -1.79
N GLY A 21 2.81 22.80 -2.95
CA GLY A 21 3.62 23.88 -3.52
C GLY A 21 5.03 23.47 -3.93
N THR A 22 5.31 22.16 -4.01
CA THR A 22 6.64 21.64 -4.34
C THR A 22 6.56 20.45 -5.31
N LYS A 23 7.68 20.17 -5.97
CA LYS A 23 7.77 19.06 -6.91
C LYS A 23 7.78 17.73 -6.16
N VAL A 24 6.74 16.93 -6.41
CA VAL A 24 6.58 15.56 -5.92
C VAL A 24 6.61 14.64 -7.13
N ASN A 25 7.39 13.56 -7.04
CA ASN A 25 7.42 12.53 -8.08
C ASN A 25 7.12 11.17 -7.47
N LEU A 26 6.71 10.22 -8.31
CA LEU A 26 6.31 8.88 -7.89
C LEU A 26 7.46 8.14 -7.17
N ALA A 27 8.70 8.34 -7.58
CA ALA A 27 9.86 7.71 -6.94
C ALA A 27 10.07 8.19 -5.49
N LEU A 28 9.76 9.45 -5.18
CA LEU A 28 9.74 9.95 -3.80
C LEU A 28 8.63 9.28 -3.00
N LEU A 29 7.42 9.21 -3.54
CA LEU A 29 6.28 8.57 -2.87
C LEU A 29 6.56 7.10 -2.59
N ASN A 30 7.10 6.35 -3.56
CA ASN A 30 7.47 4.95 -3.37
C ASN A 30 8.52 4.78 -2.25
N ARG A 31 9.54 5.66 -2.19
CA ARG A 31 10.55 5.62 -1.12
C ARG A 31 9.94 5.88 0.26
N VAL A 32 9.08 6.88 0.38
CA VAL A 32 8.41 7.21 1.65
C VAL A 32 7.48 6.08 2.08
N THR A 33 6.67 5.55 1.16
CA THR A 33 5.78 4.41 1.43
C THR A 33 6.57 3.18 1.86
N ASN A 34 7.69 2.87 1.18
CA ASN A 34 8.55 1.75 1.58
C ASN A 34 9.14 1.97 2.98
N ALA A 35 9.62 3.17 3.31
CA ALA A 35 10.11 3.47 4.65
C ALA A 35 9.03 3.26 5.72
N ILE A 36 7.80 3.73 5.47
CA ILE A 36 6.66 3.52 6.39
C ILE A 36 6.37 2.02 6.59
N ILE A 37 6.41 1.23 5.52
CA ILE A 37 6.20 -0.23 5.58
C ILE A 37 7.32 -0.89 6.38
N MET A 38 8.59 -0.57 6.09
CA MET A 38 9.75 -1.14 6.80
C MET A 38 9.73 -0.79 8.29
N ASP A 39 9.39 0.46 8.64
CA ASP A 39 9.24 0.86 10.03
C ASP A 39 8.10 0.10 10.75
N ALA A 40 7.12 -0.41 10.01
CA ALA A 40 5.98 -1.16 10.55
C ALA A 40 6.17 -2.69 10.47
N GLU A 41 7.37 -3.16 10.11
CA GLU A 41 7.65 -4.57 9.81
C GLU A 41 7.17 -5.52 10.92
N GLU A 42 7.54 -5.26 12.18
CA GLU A 42 7.15 -6.14 13.30
C GLU A 42 5.63 -6.23 13.50
N ASP A 43 4.92 -5.11 13.32
CA ASP A 43 3.47 -5.08 13.44
C ASP A 43 2.80 -5.79 12.25
N ILE A 44 3.37 -5.68 11.04
CA ILE A 44 2.94 -6.44 9.86
C ILE A 44 3.12 -7.95 10.10
N LEU A 45 4.31 -8.36 10.54
CA LEU A 45 4.60 -9.76 10.85
C LEU A 45 3.68 -10.30 11.94
N ARG A 46 3.34 -9.48 12.95
CA ARG A 46 2.38 -9.85 13.99
C ARG A 46 0.99 -10.09 13.40
N GLU A 47 0.47 -9.17 12.58
CA GLU A 47 -0.84 -9.33 11.92
C GLU A 47 -0.89 -10.60 11.06
N ILE A 48 0.20 -10.92 10.35
CA ILE A 48 0.30 -12.15 9.55
C ILE A 48 0.24 -13.40 10.44
N ARG A 49 0.95 -13.40 11.58
CA ARG A 49 1.00 -14.56 12.50
C ARG A 49 -0.31 -14.77 13.25
N THR A 50 -1.04 -13.70 13.59
CA THR A 50 -2.29 -13.79 14.36
C THR A 50 -3.53 -13.84 13.47
N GLY A 51 -3.40 -13.54 12.19
CA GLY A 51 -4.50 -13.52 11.22
C GLY A 51 -4.74 -14.87 10.52
N THR A 52 -5.71 -14.86 9.62
CA THR A 52 -5.98 -16.00 8.74
C THR A 52 -4.80 -16.20 7.77
N PRO A 53 -4.30 -17.44 7.58
CA PRO A 53 -3.23 -17.71 6.62
C PRO A 53 -3.59 -17.22 5.22
N LEU A 54 -2.71 -16.40 4.65
CA LEU A 54 -2.84 -15.96 3.26
C LEU A 54 -2.42 -17.11 2.33
N ARG A 55 -3.21 -17.35 1.29
CA ARG A 55 -2.88 -18.30 0.22
C ARG A 55 -2.77 -17.54 -1.08
N GLN A 56 -1.66 -17.74 -1.79
CA GLN A 56 -1.49 -17.16 -3.11
C GLN A 56 -2.50 -17.80 -4.08
N PRO A 57 -3.37 -17.00 -4.72
CA PRO A 57 -4.31 -17.51 -5.70
C PRO A 57 -3.61 -17.84 -7.02
N SER A 58 -4.30 -18.58 -7.89
CA SER A 58 -3.84 -18.81 -9.27
C SER A 58 -3.82 -17.48 -10.05
N ASN A 59 -2.81 -17.28 -10.89
CA ASN A 59 -2.66 -16.06 -11.70
C ASN A 59 -3.82 -15.85 -12.70
N ASN A 60 -4.60 -16.89 -13.00
CA ASN A 60 -5.73 -16.82 -13.92
C ASN A 60 -7.07 -16.52 -13.22
N ASP A 61 -7.08 -16.47 -11.88
CA ASP A 61 -8.26 -16.15 -11.09
C ASP A 61 -8.17 -14.69 -10.61
N THR A 62 -8.71 -13.79 -11.43
CA THR A 62 -8.66 -12.34 -11.19
C THR A 62 -9.43 -11.92 -9.94
N VAL A 63 -10.52 -12.63 -9.61
CA VAL A 63 -11.33 -12.34 -8.42
C VAL A 63 -10.57 -12.72 -7.16
N ALA A 64 -10.02 -13.94 -7.13
CA ALA A 64 -9.22 -14.38 -6.00
C ALA A 64 -7.95 -13.52 -5.82
N TYR A 65 -7.35 -13.04 -6.93
CA TYR A 65 -6.22 -12.12 -6.87
C TYR A 65 -6.60 -10.76 -6.26
N ALA A 66 -7.75 -10.19 -6.64
CA ALA A 66 -8.25 -8.96 -6.03
C ALA A 66 -8.54 -9.11 -4.51
N ASP A 67 -9.10 -10.25 -4.09
CA ASP A 67 -9.33 -10.55 -2.67
C ASP A 67 -8.02 -10.73 -1.89
N PHE A 68 -7.03 -11.34 -2.53
CA PHE A 68 -5.68 -11.48 -1.98
C PHE A 68 -5.01 -10.11 -1.78
N GLU A 69 -5.07 -9.22 -2.77
CA GLU A 69 -4.58 -7.84 -2.66
C GLU A 69 -5.31 -7.05 -1.55
N ASN A 70 -6.64 -7.17 -1.48
CA ASN A 70 -7.43 -6.53 -0.41
C ASN A 70 -7.09 -7.06 0.98
N SER A 71 -6.69 -8.32 1.08
CA SER A 71 -6.23 -8.91 2.34
C SER A 71 -4.88 -8.31 2.78
N TRP A 72 -3.93 -8.17 1.85
CA TRP A 72 -2.68 -7.47 2.11
C TRP A 72 -2.88 -6.00 2.48
N ARG A 73 -3.73 -5.28 1.75
CA ARG A 73 -4.08 -3.89 2.06
C ARG A 73 -4.57 -3.75 3.51
N ARG A 74 -5.50 -4.59 3.95
CA ARG A 74 -6.04 -4.57 5.32
C ARG A 74 -4.98 -4.86 6.37
N ILE A 75 -4.05 -5.79 6.12
CA ILE A 75 -2.95 -6.10 7.03
C ILE A 75 -2.03 -4.88 7.21
N VAL A 76 -1.59 -4.28 6.09
CA VAL A 76 -0.70 -3.12 6.11
C VAL A 76 -1.38 -1.91 6.76
N GLU A 77 -2.64 -1.64 6.45
CA GLU A 77 -3.41 -0.54 7.06
C GLU A 77 -3.54 -0.70 8.59
N ARG A 78 -3.83 -1.92 9.07
CA ARG A 78 -3.92 -2.19 10.52
C ARG A 78 -2.58 -2.01 11.22
N ALA A 79 -1.51 -2.51 10.62
CA ALA A 79 -0.17 -2.37 11.18
C ALA A 79 0.25 -0.90 11.29
N ILE A 80 0.07 -0.12 10.23
CA ILE A 80 0.42 1.32 10.21
C ILE A 80 -0.43 2.12 11.21
N ARG A 81 -1.75 1.86 11.29
CA ARG A 81 -2.62 2.55 12.27
C ARG A 81 -2.22 2.26 13.72
N ARG A 82 -1.90 1.00 14.03
CA ARG A 82 -1.48 0.61 15.37
C ARG A 82 -0.18 1.29 15.77
N ARG A 83 0.77 1.44 14.84
CA ARG A 83 2.00 2.20 15.06
C ARG A 83 1.69 3.68 15.34
N GLY A 84 0.84 4.30 14.53
CA GLY A 84 0.45 5.70 14.73
C GLY A 84 -0.22 5.97 16.08
N ALA A 85 -0.91 4.99 16.67
CA ALA A 85 -1.48 5.10 18.02
C ALA A 85 -0.45 4.94 19.16
N ARG A 86 0.79 4.55 18.87
CA ARG A 86 1.88 4.39 19.84
C ARG A 86 2.87 5.56 19.85
N ALA A 87 2.82 6.43 18.84
CA ALA A 87 3.63 7.63 18.72
C ALA A 87 2.93 8.83 19.39
#